data_AF-A0A9I9CHY1-F1
#
_entry.id   AF-A0A9I9CHY1-F1
#
_cell.length_a   1.000
_cell.length_b   1.000
_cell.length_c   1.000
_cell.angle_alpha   90.00
_cell.angle_beta   90.00
_cell.angle_gamma   90.00
#
_symmetry.space_group_name_H-M   'P 1'
#
loop_
_entity.id
_entity.type
_entity.pdbx_description
1 polymer ?
#
loop_
_entity_poly.entity_id
_entity_poly.type
_entity_poly.pdbx_seq_one_letter_code
_entity_poly.pdbx_strand_id
1 'polypeptide(L)' 'VYAVHFKCNKKLLREYSNLFDYTKDIYQTKGVDSSVNMEHIKKHYYGSHPTINPFGMIPLGPNIDYSSPRDYR' A
#
# COMPACT_ATOMS: atom_id res chain seq x y z
N VAL A 1 1.74 -0.77 -4.50
CA VAL A 1 2.98 -0.83 -5.32
C VAL A 1 3.43 -2.27 -5.53
N TYR A 2 3.95 -2.95 -4.51
CA TYR A 2 4.64 -4.24 -4.69
C TYR A 2 3.81 -5.34 -5.35
N ALA A 3 2.52 -5.45 -5.02
CA ALA A 3 1.63 -6.42 -5.66
C ALA A 3 1.59 -6.30 -7.19
N VAL A 4 1.60 -5.08 -7.74
CA VAL A 4 1.50 -4.84 -9.18
C VAL A 4 2.88 -4.58 -9.79
N HIS A 5 3.58 -3.54 -9.32
CA HIS A 5 4.86 -3.08 -9.87
C HIS A 5 5.95 -4.16 -9.79
N PHE A 6 6.03 -4.87 -8.67
CA PHE A 6 7.01 -5.94 -8.43
C PHE A 6 6.42 -7.34 -8.54
N LYS A 7 5.15 -7.47 -8.96
CA LYS A 7 4.47 -8.75 -9.18
C LYS A 7 4.40 -9.64 -7.92
N CYS A 8 4.46 -9.05 -6.72
CA CYS A 8 4.29 -9.75 -5.45
C CYS A 8 2.80 -9.98 -5.14
N ASN A 9 2.08 -10.72 -6.00
CA ASN A 9 0.61 -10.80 -5.98
C ASN A 9 0.03 -12.17 -5.59
N LYS A 10 0.81 -13.08 -5.00
CA LYS A 10 0.29 -14.39 -4.53
C LYS A 10 -0.89 -14.23 -3.58
N LYS A 11 -0.80 -13.27 -2.65
CA LYS A 11 -1.84 -12.90 -1.71
C LYS A 11 -1.56 -11.49 -1.18
N LEU A 12 -2.55 -10.62 -1.17
CA LEU A 12 -2.45 -9.22 -0.74
C LEU A 12 -2.40 -9.12 0.78
N LEU A 13 -1.77 -8.05 1.29
CA LEU A 13 -1.68 -7.78 2.72
C LEU A 13 -3.04 -7.81 3.42
N ARG A 14 -4.08 -7.21 2.81
CA ARG A 14 -5.45 -7.17 3.33
C ARG A 14 -6.13 -8.54 3.48
N GLU A 15 -5.60 -9.57 2.83
CA GLU A 15 -6.15 -10.93 2.88
C GLU A 15 -5.53 -11.75 4.03
N TYR A 16 -4.58 -11.18 4.77
CA TYR A 16 -4.02 -11.73 6.00
C TYR A 16 -4.54 -10.89 7.17
N SER A 17 -5.57 -11.36 7.89
CA SER A 17 -6.22 -10.60 8.97
C SER A 17 -5.21 -10.03 9.97
N ASN A 18 -4.40 -10.89 10.59
CA ASN A 18 -3.43 -10.48 11.60
C ASN A 18 -2.39 -9.47 11.08
N LEU A 19 -1.90 -9.64 9.84
CA LEU A 19 -0.93 -8.71 9.26
C LEU A 19 -1.58 -7.39 8.86
N PHE A 20 -2.82 -7.43 8.36
CA PHE A 20 -3.55 -6.24 7.99
C PHE A 20 -3.97 -5.43 9.22
N ASP A 21 -4.42 -6.08 10.29
CA ASP A 21 -4.74 -5.43 11.55
C ASP A 21 -3.49 -4.87 12.23
N TYR A 22 -2.37 -5.58 12.19
CA TYR A 22 -1.09 -5.04 12.64
C TYR A 22 -0.65 -3.80 11.84
N THR A 23 -0.85 -3.82 10.52
CA THR A 23 -0.56 -2.65 9.66
C THR A 23 -1.45 -1.47 10.03
N LYS A 24 -2.75 -1.70 10.26
CA LYS A 24 -3.69 -0.68 10.72
C LYS A 24 -3.32 -0.15 12.11
N ASP A 25 -2.88 -1.01 13.03
CA ASP A 25 -2.43 -0.62 14.37
C ASP A 25 -1.26 0.37 14.32
N ILE A 26 -0.25 0.08 13.50
CA ILE A 26 0.86 1.01 13.27
C ILE A 26 0.37 2.30 12.61
N TYR A 27 -0.44 2.19 11.55
CA TYR A 27 -0.94 3.37 10.83
C TYR A 27 -1.74 4.32 11.72
N GLN A 28 -2.53 3.77 12.66
CA GLN A 28 -3.36 4.51 13.60
C GLN A 28 -2.59 5.00 14.84
N THR A 29 -1.30 4.66 14.97
CA THR A 29 -0.44 5.22 16.01
C THR A 29 -0.30 6.73 15.78
N LYS A 30 -0.47 7.53 16.84
CA LYS A 30 -0.49 9.00 16.79
C LYS A 30 0.69 9.54 15.96
N GLY A 31 0.38 10.23 14.87
CA GLY A 31 1.34 10.90 13.99
C GLY A 31 1.88 10.05 12.84
N VAL A 32 1.68 8.73 12.84
CA VAL A 32 2.17 7.87 11.75
C VAL A 32 1.42 8.15 10.45
N ASP A 33 0.10 8.30 10.50
CA ASP A 33 -0.74 8.62 9.35
C ASP A 33 -0.23 9.83 8.55
N SER A 34 0.15 10.91 9.24
CA SER A 34 0.70 12.13 8.64
C SER A 34 2.03 11.93 7.91
N SER A 35 2.75 10.85 8.23
CA SER A 35 4.02 10.51 7.57
C SER A 35 3.82 9.69 6.29
N VAL A 36 2.61 9.17 6.03
CA VAL A 36 2.33 8.25 4.91
C VAL A 36 1.68 8.99 3.76
N ASN A 37 2.49 9.38 2.76
CA ASN A 37 1.99 9.96 1.52
C ASN A 37 1.89 8.90 0.41
N MET A 38 0.69 8.33 0.22
CA MET A 38 0.44 7.29 -0.79
C MET A 38 0.61 7.77 -2.24
N GLU A 39 0.35 9.05 -2.51
CA GLU A 39 0.55 9.63 -3.83
C GLU A 39 2.04 9.69 -4.18
N HIS A 40 2.87 10.19 -3.27
CA HIS A 40 4.32 10.24 -3.41
C HIS A 40 4.90 8.84 -3.61
N ILE A 41 4.49 7.87 -2.78
CA ILE A 41 4.90 6.46 -2.91
C ILE A 41 4.59 5.93 -4.32
N LYS A 42 3.36 6.12 -4.82
CA LYS A 42 2.98 5.62 -6.15
C LYS A 42 3.77 6.32 -7.26
N LYS A 43 3.87 7.66 -7.23
CA LYS A 43 4.61 8.43 -8.24
C LYS A 43 6.08 8.03 -8.31
N HIS A 44 6.73 7.84 -7.17
CA HIS A 44 8.13 7.40 -7.13
C HIS A 44 8.29 6.03 -7.79
N TYR A 45 7.57 5.01 -7.33
CA TYR A 45 7.81 3.65 -7.84
C TYR A 45 7.41 3.45 -9.30
N TYR A 46 6.28 4.00 -9.74
CA TYR A 46 5.81 3.82 -11.12
C TYR A 46 6.50 4.77 -12.10
N GLY A 47 7.01 5.94 -11.65
CA GLY A 47 7.67 6.92 -12.50
C GLY A 47 9.19 6.80 -12.57
N SER A 48 9.86 6.31 -11.52
CA SER A 48 11.33 6.25 -11.46
C SER A 48 11.94 4.93 -11.97
N HIS A 49 11.13 3.93 -12.33
CA HIS A 49 11.60 2.62 -12.79
C HIS A 49 11.24 2.34 -14.25
N PRO A 50 11.84 3.05 -15.24
CA PRO A 50 11.50 2.86 -16.66
C PRO A 50 11.84 1.47 -17.19
N THR A 51 12.78 0.76 -16.58
CA THR A 51 13.11 -0.63 -16.94
C THR A 51 12.01 -1.63 -16.54
N ILE A 52 11.17 -1.27 -15.56
CA ILE A 52 10.08 -2.12 -15.04
C ILE A 52 8.72 -1.64 -15.59
N ASN A 53 8.51 -0.33 -15.67
CA ASN A 53 7.29 0.32 -16.13
C ASN A 53 7.62 1.40 -17.19
N PRO A 54 7.86 1.00 -18.46
CA PRO A 54 8.34 1.91 -19.50
C PRO A 54 7.41 3.10 -19.78
N PHE A 55 6.11 2.92 -19.59
CA PHE A 55 5.11 3.94 -19.87
C PHE A 55 4.84 4.87 -18.69
N GLY A 56 5.45 4.62 -17.52
CA GLY A 56 5.24 5.44 -16.32
C GLY A 56 3.79 5.44 -15.80
N MET A 57 2.93 4.53 -16.28
CA MET A 57 1.52 4.50 -15.91
C MET A 57 1.35 4.17 -14.44
N ILE A 58 0.55 4.97 -13.73
CA ILE A 58 0.26 4.83 -12.31
C ILE A 58 -1.13 4.20 -12.15
N PRO A 59 -1.26 2.95 -11.67
CA PRO A 59 -2.54 2.33 -11.41
C PRO A 59 -3.37 3.12 -10.40
N LEU A 60 -4.69 3.22 -10.59
CA LEU A 60 -5.58 3.95 -9.69
C LEU A 60 -5.74 3.27 -8.32
N GLY A 61 -5.94 1.96 -8.30
CA GLY A 61 -6.14 1.19 -7.06
C GLY A 61 -4.85 0.79 -6.33
N PRO A 62 -4.98 -0.01 -5.27
CA PRO A 62 -6.24 -0.32 -4.57
C PRO A 62 -6.68 0.85 -3.66
N ASN A 63 -7.99 1.03 -3.49
CA ASN A 63 -8.54 1.94 -2.49
C ASN A 63 -8.61 1.20 -1.16
N ILE A 64 -7.68 1.48 -0.24
CA ILE A 64 -7.58 0.84 1.07
C ILE A 64 -7.75 1.91 2.13
N ASP A 65 -8.70 1.70 3.03
CA ASP A 65 -8.89 2.52 4.21
C ASP A 65 -8.14 1.91 5.41
N TYR A 66 -6.95 2.44 5.71
CA TYR A 66 -6.15 2.03 6.86
C TYR A 66 -6.66 2.63 8.19
N SER A 67 -7.57 3.59 8.13
CA SER A 67 -8.22 4.18 9.30
C SER A 67 -9.44 3.40 9.77
N SER A 68 -9.87 2.40 8.99
CA SER A 68 -10.96 1.50 9.37
C SER A 68 -10.66 0.75 10.69
N PRO A 69 -11.69 0.38 11.47
CA PRO A 69 -11.49 -0.40 12.70
C PRO A 69 -10.74 -1.71 12.47
N ARG A 70 -10.00 -2.15 13.48
CA ARG A 70 -9.35 -3.48 13.52
C ARG A 70 -10.37 -4.57 13.83
N ASP A 71 -10.20 -5.76 13.26
CA ASP A 71 -11.07 -6.91 13.51
C ASP A 71 -10.32 -7.97 14.34
N TYR A 72 -10.49 -7.93 15.67
CA TYR A 72 -9.77 -8.82 16.60
C TYR A 72 -10.39 -10.23 16.74
N ARG A 73 -10.95 -10.77 15.66
CA ARG A 73 -11.57 -12.10 15.67
C ARG A 73 -10.55 -13.23 15.76
#